data_AF-A0A4Z0A6F1-F1
#
_entry.id   AF-A0A4Z0A6F1-F1
#
_cell.length_a   1.000
_cell.length_b   1.000
_cell.length_c   1.000
_cell.angle_alpha   90.00
_cell.angle_beta   90.00
_cell.angle_gamma   90.00
#
_symmetry.space_group_name_H-M   'P 1'
#
loop_
_entity.id
_entity.type
_entity.pdbx_description
1 polymer ?
#
loop_
_entity_poly.entity_id
_entity_poly.type
_entity_poly.pdbx_seq_one_letter_code
_entity_poly.pdbx_strand_id
1 'polypeptide(L)'
;MSYPSKSSSSNDVASGQSGRYTVAPQAIQSAIATHQYKAQINKFAPPPEIAKQQMEIQEASAAYFSGKITGPEFDAICDRIQDAGRAYDKRIADLEARREAGEAKHVDWYKEIYGYTDEEAEGIIRYRQDLGDIQRANEARNRSRVLQQSRHGRGH
;
A
#
# COMPACT_ATOMS: atom_id res chain seq x y z
N MET A 1 -20.92 -63.11 -27.93
CA MET A 1 -20.27 -62.15 -28.85
C MET A 1 -18.77 -62.18 -28.58
N SER A 2 -17.98 -62.45 -29.62
CA SER A 2 -16.57 -62.81 -29.58
C SER A 2 -15.63 -61.60 -29.70
N TYR A 3 -14.61 -61.54 -28.79
CA TYR A 3 -13.23 -60.97 -28.86
C TYR A 3 -12.97 -59.53 -29.40
N PRO A 4 -11.82 -58.85 -29.11
CA PRO A 4 -10.55 -59.36 -28.53
C PRO A 4 -9.86 -58.51 -27.43
N SER A 5 -8.98 -59.21 -26.69
CA SER A 5 -7.82 -58.69 -25.97
C SER A 5 -6.75 -58.17 -26.92
N LYS A 6 -6.12 -57.01 -26.64
CA LYS A 6 -4.74 -56.63 -27.02
C LYS A 6 -4.25 -55.55 -26.05
N SER A 7 -3.50 -55.94 -25.02
CA SER A 7 -2.04 -55.91 -24.97
C SER A 7 -1.49 -54.56 -24.49
N SER A 8 -1.14 -54.51 -23.21
CA SER A 8 -0.12 -53.60 -22.71
C SER A 8 1.20 -53.87 -23.44
N SER A 9 1.73 -52.86 -24.11
CA SER A 9 3.18 -52.65 -24.30
C SER A 9 3.37 -51.13 -24.26
N SER A 10 4.01 -50.62 -23.20
CA SER A 10 5.41 -50.17 -23.27
C SER A 10 5.69 -49.41 -24.56
N ASN A 11 5.81 -48.08 -24.46
CA ASN A 11 7.08 -47.40 -24.67
C ASN A 11 7.01 -45.95 -24.18
N ASP A 12 8.07 -45.59 -23.47
CA ASP A 12 8.64 -44.24 -23.40
C ASP A 12 7.78 -43.14 -22.76
N VAL A 13 7.75 -43.12 -21.41
CA VAL A 13 7.68 -41.83 -20.71
C VAL A 13 9.04 -41.18 -20.86
N ALA A 14 9.13 -40.38 -21.92
CA ALA A 14 10.26 -39.54 -22.24
C ALA A 14 10.68 -38.68 -21.04
N SER A 15 11.96 -38.82 -20.73
CA SER A 15 12.86 -37.82 -20.15
C SER A 15 12.30 -36.41 -20.01
N GLY A 16 12.17 -35.98 -18.76
CA GLY A 16 12.61 -34.66 -18.33
C GLY A 16 12.02 -33.44 -19.04
N GLN A 17 10.72 -33.19 -18.90
CA GLN A 17 10.26 -31.79 -18.90
C GLN A 17 10.50 -31.21 -17.51
N SER A 18 11.73 -30.72 -17.30
CA SER A 18 11.94 -29.58 -16.39
C SER A 18 11.06 -28.46 -16.94
N GLY A 19 9.84 -28.38 -16.42
CA GLY A 19 8.91 -27.29 -16.67
C GLY A 19 9.55 -26.02 -16.14
N ARG A 20 10.41 -25.40 -16.97
CA ARG A 20 10.82 -24.03 -16.76
C ARG A 20 9.55 -23.22 -16.85
N TYR A 21 8.96 -22.92 -15.70
CA TYR A 21 7.96 -21.87 -15.59
C TYR A 21 8.64 -20.59 -16.07
N THR A 22 8.44 -20.25 -17.35
CA THR A 22 8.82 -18.95 -17.89
C THR A 22 7.84 -17.96 -17.28
N VAL A 23 8.16 -17.52 -16.06
CA VAL A 23 7.46 -16.42 -15.43
C VAL A 23 7.66 -15.23 -16.36
N ALA A 24 6.56 -14.72 -16.91
CA ALA A 24 6.59 -13.58 -17.79
C ALA A 24 7.36 -12.45 -17.07
N PRO A 25 8.38 -11.81 -17.68
CA PRO A 25 9.18 -10.77 -17.03
C PRO A 25 8.33 -9.67 -16.38
N GLN A 26 7.11 -9.46 -16.90
CA GLN A 26 6.11 -8.54 -16.38
C GLN A 26 5.54 -8.96 -15.02
N ALA A 27 5.38 -10.25 -14.75
CA ALA A 27 4.94 -10.75 -13.44
C ALA A 27 6.04 -10.54 -12.39
N ILE A 28 7.30 -10.66 -12.78
CA ILE A 28 8.46 -10.37 -11.91
C ILE A 28 8.54 -8.86 -11.65
N GLN A 29 8.45 -8.01 -12.66
CA GLN A 29 8.48 -6.55 -12.49
C GLN A 29 7.28 -6.02 -11.69
N SER A 30 6.08 -6.55 -11.91
CA SER A 30 4.89 -6.20 -11.13
C SER A 30 5.02 -6.65 -9.69
N ALA A 31 5.54 -7.87 -9.44
CA ALA A 31 5.79 -8.36 -8.09
C ALA A 31 6.87 -7.54 -7.37
N ILE A 32 7.94 -7.14 -8.07
CA ILE A 32 8.99 -6.26 -7.52
C ILE A 32 8.42 -4.89 -7.18
N ALA A 33 7.66 -4.27 -8.09
CA ALA A 33 7.02 -2.98 -7.85
C ALA A 33 6.03 -3.05 -6.68
N THR A 34 5.25 -4.13 -6.59
CA THR A 34 4.31 -4.37 -5.48
C THR A 34 5.04 -4.60 -4.16
N HIS A 35 6.16 -5.32 -4.17
CA HIS A 35 6.96 -5.57 -2.97
C HIS A 35 7.68 -4.31 -2.49
N GLN A 36 8.24 -3.51 -3.41
CA GLN A 36 8.83 -2.21 -3.10
C GLN A 36 7.78 -1.24 -2.55
N TYR A 37 6.57 -1.24 -3.14
CA TYR A 37 5.43 -0.47 -2.64
C TYR A 37 5.06 -0.89 -1.21
N LYS A 38 4.89 -2.19 -0.93
CA LYS A 38 4.60 -2.69 0.43
C LYS A 38 5.70 -2.39 1.44
N ALA A 39 6.97 -2.54 1.06
CA ALA A 39 8.10 -2.22 1.93
C ALA A 39 8.15 -0.73 2.27
N GLN A 40 7.71 0.14 1.36
CA GLN A 40 7.60 1.57 1.61
C GLN A 40 6.30 1.96 2.32
N ILE A 41 5.17 1.24 2.14
CA ILE A 41 3.93 1.41 2.94
C ILE A 41 4.21 1.40 4.44
N ASN A 42 5.12 0.55 4.92
CA ASN A 42 5.53 0.53 6.33
C ASN A 42 6.24 1.82 6.80
N LYS A 43 6.77 2.64 5.89
CA LYS A 43 7.28 3.99 6.20
C LYS A 43 6.16 5.04 6.31
N PHE A 44 4.95 4.74 5.81
CA PHE A 44 3.76 5.58 5.89
C PHE A 44 2.82 5.12 7.02
N ALA A 45 3.39 4.58 8.10
CA ALA A 45 2.65 4.29 9.32
C ALA A 45 1.85 5.53 9.78
N PRO A 46 0.77 5.34 10.58
CA PRO A 46 0.06 6.47 11.18
C PRO A 46 1.08 7.46 11.78
N PRO A 47 0.81 8.78 11.73
CA PRO A 47 1.68 9.76 12.35
C PRO A 47 2.08 9.25 13.74
N PRO A 48 3.38 9.22 14.07
CA PRO A 48 3.88 8.60 15.29
C PRO A 48 3.15 9.13 16.55
N GLU A 49 2.63 10.35 16.46
CA GLU A 49 1.83 11.01 17.48
C GLU A 49 0.44 10.37 17.70
N ILE A 50 -0.27 9.94 16.66
CA ILE A 50 -1.59 9.27 16.79
C ILE A 50 -1.42 7.88 17.41
N ALA A 51 -0.40 7.12 16.96
CA ALA A 51 -0.09 5.82 17.53
C ALA A 51 0.31 5.93 19.01
N LYS A 52 1.09 6.96 19.36
CA LYS A 52 1.48 7.26 20.74
C LYS A 52 0.28 7.62 21.61
N GLN A 53 -0.65 8.45 21.12
CA GLN A 53 -1.88 8.79 21.84
C GLN A 53 -2.77 7.58 22.09
N GLN A 54 -2.91 6.66 21.12
CA GLN A 54 -3.66 5.42 21.31
C GLN A 54 -3.03 4.52 22.37
N MET A 55 -1.71 4.37 22.36
CA MET A 55 -1.00 3.63 23.42
C MET A 55 -1.20 4.28 24.78
N GLU A 56 -1.12 5.62 24.86
CA GLU A 56 -1.28 6.37 26.10
C GLU A 56 -2.68 6.23 26.70
N ILE A 57 -3.75 6.24 25.90
CA ILE A 57 -5.11 5.94 26.36
C ILE A 57 -5.21 4.50 26.89
N GLN A 58 -4.62 3.53 26.18
CA GLN A 58 -4.67 2.13 26.59
C GLN A 58 -3.95 1.92 27.92
N GLU A 59 -2.76 2.52 28.08
CA GLU A 59 -1.98 2.46 29.31
C GLU A 59 -2.70 3.15 30.47
N ALA A 60 -3.25 4.35 30.24
CA ALA A 60 -4.03 5.07 31.24
C ALA A 60 -5.28 4.29 31.66
N SER A 61 -5.97 3.66 30.70
CA SER A 61 -7.14 2.83 30.99
C SER A 61 -6.76 1.62 31.84
N ALA A 62 -5.68 0.93 31.50
CA ALA A 62 -5.19 -0.20 32.28
C ALA A 62 -4.73 0.23 33.69
N ALA A 63 -4.09 1.39 33.82
CA ALA A 63 -3.69 1.96 35.11
C ALA A 63 -4.91 2.31 35.97
N TYR A 64 -5.96 2.89 35.38
CA TYR A 64 -7.19 3.23 36.08
C TYR A 64 -7.92 1.98 36.57
N PHE A 65 -8.14 0.98 35.70
CA PHE A 65 -8.82 -0.27 36.08
C PHE A 65 -8.02 -1.13 37.06
N SER A 66 -6.70 -0.97 37.11
CA SER A 66 -5.84 -1.62 38.12
C SER A 66 -5.69 -0.82 39.41
N GLY A 67 -6.35 0.35 39.53
CA GLY A 67 -6.30 1.22 40.70
C GLY A 67 -4.95 1.91 40.92
N LYS A 68 -4.09 1.97 39.90
CA LYS A 68 -2.77 2.63 39.96
C LYS A 68 -2.86 4.14 39.79
N ILE A 69 -3.91 4.63 39.14
CA ILE A 69 -4.25 6.04 39.04
C ILE A 69 -5.70 6.25 39.47
N THR A 70 -5.99 7.45 39.96
CA THR A 70 -7.32 7.89 40.36
C THR A 70 -8.15 8.32 39.15
N GLY A 71 -9.47 8.42 39.34
CA GLY A 71 -10.38 8.96 38.31
C GLY A 71 -9.94 10.33 37.77
N PRO A 72 -9.66 11.32 38.63
CA PRO A 72 -9.19 12.63 38.19
C PRO A 72 -7.88 12.60 37.38
N GLU A 73 -6.95 11.70 37.72
CA GLU A 73 -5.71 11.53 36.94
C GLU A 73 -5.98 10.93 35.55
N PHE A 74 -6.90 9.97 35.48
CA PHE A 74 -7.34 9.41 34.20
C PHE A 74 -8.05 10.46 33.34
N ASP A 75 -8.95 11.24 33.92
CA ASP A 75 -9.68 12.32 33.24
C ASP A 75 -8.70 13.38 32.70
N ALA A 76 -7.70 13.78 33.50
CA ALA A 76 -6.67 14.72 33.05
C ALA A 76 -5.85 14.19 31.85
N ILE A 77 -5.58 12.88 31.80
CA ILE A 77 -4.93 12.25 30.64
C ILE A 77 -5.85 12.30 29.43
N CYS A 78 -7.12 11.96 29.58
CA CYS A 78 -8.11 12.02 28.50
C CYS A 78 -8.27 13.45 27.94
N ASP A 79 -8.37 14.46 28.82
CA ASP A 79 -8.51 15.85 28.43
C ASP A 79 -7.30 16.33 27.60
N ARG A 80 -6.08 16.02 28.04
CA ARG A 80 -4.85 16.36 27.30
C ARG A 80 -4.83 15.72 25.91
N ILE A 81 -5.27 14.47 25.79
CA ILE A 81 -5.32 13.78 24.49
C ILE A 81 -6.40 14.38 23.60
N GLN A 82 -7.55 14.75 24.17
CA GLN A 82 -8.60 15.46 23.45
C GLN A 82 -8.13 16.83 22.95
N ASP A 83 -7.39 17.58 23.77
CA ASP A 83 -6.78 18.86 23.37
C ASP A 83 -5.77 18.69 22.24
N ALA A 84 -4.94 17.65 22.30
CA ALA A 84 -4.02 17.33 21.22
C ALA A 84 -4.78 16.98 19.92
N GLY A 85 -5.91 16.26 20.02
CA GLY A 85 -6.81 15.99 18.89
C GLY A 85 -7.40 17.28 18.30
N ARG A 86 -7.92 18.18 19.14
CA ARG A 86 -8.44 19.49 18.70
C ARG A 86 -7.36 20.33 18.00
N ALA A 87 -6.12 20.30 18.51
CA ALA A 87 -5.00 21.00 17.89
C ALA A 87 -4.63 20.39 16.52
N TYR A 88 -4.70 19.06 16.39
CA TYR A 88 -4.54 18.38 15.11
C TYR A 88 -5.62 18.80 14.12
N ASP A 89 -6.90 18.74 14.49
CA ASP A 89 -8.01 19.13 13.61
C ASP A 89 -7.89 20.58 13.13
N LYS A 90 -7.45 21.48 14.01
CA LYS A 90 -7.21 22.89 13.65
C LYS A 90 -6.10 23.02 12.60
N ARG A 91 -5.03 22.23 12.69
CA ARG A 91 -3.96 22.20 11.68
C ARG A 91 -4.47 21.68 10.34
N ILE A 92 -5.34 20.66 10.34
CA ILE A 92 -5.98 20.17 9.10
C ILE A 92 -6.79 21.27 8.44
N ALA A 93 -7.68 21.91 9.20
CA ALA A 93 -8.55 22.95 8.68
C ALA A 93 -7.76 24.14 8.12
N ASP A 94 -6.66 24.54 8.79
CA ASP A 94 -5.77 25.59 8.31
C ASP A 94 -5.06 25.21 7.00
N LEU A 95 -4.56 23.99 6.92
CA LEU A 95 -3.91 23.48 5.71
C LEU A 95 -4.91 23.37 4.54
N GLU A 96 -6.14 22.93 4.80
CA GLU A 96 -7.22 22.89 3.81
C GLU A 96 -7.55 24.31 3.31
N ALA A 97 -7.69 25.28 4.21
CA ALA A 97 -7.94 26.67 3.85
C ALA A 97 -6.80 27.25 2.99
N ARG A 98 -5.53 27.02 3.37
CA ARG A 98 -4.36 27.44 2.56
C ARG A 98 -4.35 26.75 1.19
N ARG A 99 -4.78 25.49 1.11
CA ARG A 99 -4.88 24.76 -0.16
C ARG A 99 -5.96 25.34 -1.06
N GLU A 100 -7.12 25.69 -0.51
CA GLU A 100 -8.20 26.33 -1.26
C GLU A 100 -7.81 27.72 -1.76
N ALA A 101 -7.02 28.47 -0.99
CA ALA A 101 -6.43 29.74 -1.39
C ALA A 101 -5.29 29.59 -2.44
N GLY A 102 -4.83 28.36 -2.72
CA GLY A 102 -3.69 28.10 -3.60
C GLY A 102 -2.32 28.42 -2.99
N GLU A 103 -2.26 28.62 -1.68
CA GLU A 103 -1.05 28.99 -0.93
C GLU A 103 -0.30 27.76 -0.41
N ALA A 104 -0.99 26.62 -0.20
CA ALA A 104 -0.37 25.38 0.23
C ALA A 104 0.15 24.55 -0.95
N LYS A 105 1.38 24.04 -0.81
CA LYS A 105 1.96 23.06 -1.71
C LYS A 105 1.59 21.65 -1.26
N HIS A 106 1.64 20.71 -2.20
CA HIS A 106 1.38 19.30 -1.89
C HIS A 106 2.39 18.69 -0.89
N VAL A 107 3.60 19.26 -0.78
CA VAL A 107 4.59 18.88 0.24
C VAL A 107 4.15 19.24 1.65
N ASP A 108 3.41 20.34 1.82
CA ASP A 108 3.03 20.87 3.14
C ASP A 108 2.12 19.87 3.87
N TRP A 109 1.28 19.14 3.12
CA TRP A 109 0.50 18.03 3.67
C TRP A 109 1.35 16.95 4.32
N TYR A 110 2.48 16.59 3.71
CA TYR A 110 3.33 15.56 4.28
C TYR A 110 4.08 16.05 5.53
N LYS A 111 4.50 17.32 5.52
CA LYS A 111 5.19 17.94 6.65
C LYS A 111 4.27 18.11 7.85
N GLU A 112 3.09 18.65 7.62
CA GLU A 112 2.19 19.08 8.69
C GLU A 112 1.43 17.91 9.33
N ILE A 113 1.17 16.84 8.55
CA ILE A 113 0.45 15.65 9.00
C ILE A 113 1.38 14.57 9.52
N TYR A 114 2.51 14.34 8.84
CA TYR A 114 3.41 13.23 9.14
C TYR A 114 4.73 13.68 9.79
N GLY A 115 4.96 14.98 9.94
CA GLY A 115 6.19 15.51 10.52
C GLY A 115 7.43 15.31 9.64
N TYR A 116 7.24 15.03 8.35
CA TYR A 116 8.33 14.77 7.41
C TYR A 116 9.16 16.01 7.13
N THR A 117 10.44 15.82 6.82
CA THR A 117 11.28 16.88 6.28
C THR A 117 10.87 17.22 4.85
N ASP A 118 11.38 18.34 4.32
CA ASP A 118 11.17 18.71 2.92
C ASP A 118 11.66 17.62 1.97
N GLU A 119 12.82 17.03 2.23
CA GLU A 119 13.42 15.97 1.40
C GLU A 119 12.58 14.69 1.43
N GLU A 120 12.06 14.32 2.61
CA GLU A 120 11.19 13.15 2.77
C GLU A 120 9.86 13.34 2.04
N ALA A 121 9.23 14.50 2.21
CA ALA A 121 7.98 14.86 1.55
C ALA A 121 8.14 14.88 0.02
N GLU A 122 9.21 15.49 -0.49
CA GLU A 122 9.50 15.50 -1.93
C GLU A 122 9.80 14.11 -2.48
N GLY A 123 10.59 13.31 -1.76
CA GLY A 123 10.92 11.94 -2.14
C GLY A 123 9.67 11.09 -2.30
N ILE A 124 8.68 11.28 -1.42
CA ILE A 124 7.38 10.59 -1.48
C ILE A 124 6.58 11.02 -2.70
N ILE A 125 6.53 12.32 -2.98
CA ILE A 125 5.78 12.86 -4.13
C ILE A 125 6.36 12.31 -5.44
N ARG A 126 7.69 12.34 -5.59
CA ARG A 126 8.36 11.80 -6.79
C ARG A 126 8.09 10.31 -6.94
N TYR A 127 8.25 9.54 -5.86
CA TYR A 127 7.97 8.10 -5.89
C TYR A 127 6.53 7.78 -6.31
N ARG A 128 5.55 8.52 -5.79
CA ARG A 128 4.14 8.32 -6.17
C ARG A 128 3.88 8.67 -7.64
N GLN A 129 4.54 9.71 -8.16
CA GLN A 129 4.46 10.07 -9.58
C GLN A 129 5.03 8.95 -10.46
N ASP A 130 6.24 8.49 -10.16
CA ASP A 130 6.90 7.40 -10.89
C ASP A 130 6.05 6.13 -10.91
N LEU A 131 5.45 5.79 -9.77
CA LEU A 131 4.60 4.60 -9.65
C LEU A 131 3.31 4.73 -10.50
N GLY A 132 2.70 5.91 -10.52
CA GLY A 132 1.56 6.21 -11.37
C GLY A 132 1.90 6.17 -12.87
N ASP A 133 3.10 6.60 -13.25
CA ASP A 133 3.59 6.51 -14.63
C ASP A 133 3.82 5.05 -15.06
N ILE A 134 4.43 4.24 -14.19
CA ILE A 134 4.61 2.80 -14.43
C ILE A 134 3.25 2.10 -14.61
N GLN A 135 2.27 2.41 -13.77
CA GLN A 135 0.92 1.85 -13.88
C GLN A 135 0.25 2.24 -15.21
N ARG A 136 0.27 3.53 -15.57
CA ARG A 136 -0.29 4.00 -16.85
C ARG A 136 0.40 3.38 -18.06
N ALA A 137 1.72 3.24 -18.03
CA ALA A 137 2.48 2.59 -19.10
C ALA A 137 2.09 1.11 -19.25
N ASN A 138 1.88 0.41 -18.13
CA ASN A 138 1.45 -0.98 -18.14
C ASN A 138 0.01 -1.13 -18.67
N GLU A 139 -0.91 -0.25 -18.27
CA GLU A 139 -2.28 -0.23 -18.79
C GLU A 139 -2.31 0.04 -20.30
N ALA A 140 -1.57 1.04 -20.77
CA ALA A 140 -1.49 1.36 -22.20
C ALA A 140 -0.99 0.17 -23.02
N ARG A 141 0.08 -0.49 -22.57
CA ARG A 141 0.62 -1.69 -23.24
C ARG A 141 -0.36 -2.86 -23.26
N ASN A 142 -1.09 -3.09 -22.16
CA ASN A 142 -2.13 -4.11 -22.11
C ASN A 142 -3.27 -3.81 -23.09
N ARG A 143 -3.72 -2.55 -23.18
CA ARG A 143 -4.74 -2.13 -24.16
C ARG A 143 -4.26 -2.31 -25.60
N SER A 144 -3.03 -1.91 -25.91
CA SER A 144 -2.44 -2.12 -27.25
C SER A 144 -2.36 -3.61 -27.63
N ARG A 145 -2.04 -4.49 -26.67
CA ARG A 145 -1.95 -5.93 -26.91
C ARG A 145 -3.31 -6.58 -27.16
N VAL A 146 -4.35 -6.16 -26.44
CA VAL A 146 -5.75 -6.58 -26.71
C VAL A 146 -6.18 -6.17 -28.12
N LEU A 147 -5.82 -4.96 -28.56
CA LEU A 147 -6.11 -4.48 -29.91
C LEU A 147 -5.30 -5.18 -31.01
N GLN A 148 -4.07 -5.63 -30.72
CA GLN A 148 -3.27 -6.42 -31.66
C GLN A 148 -3.76 -7.87 -31.78
N GLN A 149 -4.21 -8.48 -30.68
CA GLN A 149 -4.77 -9.84 -30.68
C GLN A 149 -6.15 -9.88 -31.37
N SER A 150 -6.98 -8.84 -31.25
CA SER A 150 -8.26 -8.77 -31.95
C SER A 150 -8.11 -8.62 -33.48
N ARG A 151 -6.99 -8.07 -33.96
CA ARG A 151 -6.68 -7.97 -35.40
C ARG A 151 -6.15 -9.27 -36.02
N HIS A 152 -5.54 -10.16 -35.24
CA HIS A 152 -5.01 -11.44 -35.76
C HIS A 152 -6.03 -12.59 -35.76
N GLY A 153 -7.27 -12.36 -35.30
CA GLY A 153 -8.36 -13.34 -35.30
C GLY A 153 -9.30 -13.28 -36.51
N ARG A 154 -9.07 -12.38 -37.48
CA ARG A 154 -9.84 -12.30 -38.74
C ARG A 154 -8.93 -12.59 -39.94
N GLY A 155 -8.53 -13.84 -40.05
CA GLY A 155 -7.95 -14.42 -41.25
C GLY A 155 -8.51 -15.83 -41.39
N HIS A 156 -9.69 -15.93 -42.01
CA HIS A 156 -10.18 -17.16 -42.61
C HIS A 156 -9.40 -17.44 -43.88
#